data_AF-A0A4W5MXZ0-F1
#
_entry.id   AF-A0A4W5MXZ0-F1
#
_cell.length_a   1.000
_cell.length_b   1.000
_cell.length_c   1.000
_cell.angle_alpha   90.00
_cell.angle_beta   90.00
_cell.angle_gamma   90.00
#
_symmetry.space_group_name_H-M   'P 1'
#
loop_
_entity.id
_entity.type
_entity.pdbx_description
1 polymer ?
#
loop_
_entity_poly.entity_id
_entity_poly.type
_entity_poly.pdbx_seq_one_letter_code
_entity_poly.pdbx_strand_id
1 'polypeptide(L)'
;MGAYIAKMLLPTVSSLVFLPAASVATKRGFHMEAMVYFFTMFFTTIYHACDGPGLSIICFMKYEILEYFSVYGTAISIWVTLIALGDFDEPKRSTLTMFGVLTCAVRIYQDRWGYGIYSGPIGSAVFIITVKWLQKMKEIRGLYPEKSVYTQQVGPGCCFGALALMLRFYFEEWDYAYVHSFYHLSMAVSFVLLLPKKNRYAGTDGNPAKLSCYTLLCCVCHPLYLNNAQGFSATNILHEVQNKFISACSMKSWILPIT
;
A
#
# COMPACT_ATOMS: atom_id res chain seq x y z
N MET A 1 -15.04 27.37 -17.58
CA MET A 1 -13.78 26.60 -17.71
C MET A 1 -13.19 26.18 -16.35
N GLY A 2 -13.17 27.03 -15.32
CA GLY A 2 -12.62 26.67 -14.00
C GLY A 2 -13.24 25.43 -13.33
N ALA A 3 -14.57 25.28 -13.39
CA ALA A 3 -15.26 24.12 -12.80
C ALA A 3 -14.90 22.77 -13.48
N TYR A 4 -14.59 22.80 -14.78
CA TYR A 4 -14.18 21.60 -15.53
C TYR A 4 -12.76 21.18 -15.15
N ILE A 5 -11.83 22.14 -15.04
CA ILE A 5 -10.46 21.88 -14.60
C ILE A 5 -10.44 21.35 -13.16
N ALA A 6 -11.25 21.92 -12.27
CA ALA A 6 -11.36 21.46 -10.89
C ALA A 6 -11.87 20.01 -10.80
N LYS A 7 -12.83 19.61 -11.65
CA LYS A 7 -13.29 18.22 -11.74
C LYS A 7 -12.18 17.26 -12.17
N MET A 8 -11.36 17.62 -13.15
CA MET A 8 -10.25 16.77 -13.63
C MET A 8 -9.13 16.61 -12.60
N LEU A 9 -8.93 17.57 -11.70
CA LEU A 9 -7.93 17.50 -10.63
C LEU A 9 -8.40 16.74 -9.38
N LEU A 10 -9.69 16.44 -9.27
CA LEU A 10 -10.26 15.82 -8.07
C LEU A 10 -9.66 14.43 -7.80
N PRO A 11 -9.50 13.52 -8.79
CA PRO A 11 -8.80 12.25 -8.59
C PRO A 11 -7.36 12.42 -8.09
N THR A 12 -6.64 13.41 -8.63
CA THR A 12 -5.27 13.76 -8.20
C THR A 12 -5.22 14.16 -6.73
N VAL A 13 -6.06 15.11 -6.31
CA VAL A 13 -6.08 15.59 -4.92
C VAL A 13 -6.54 14.48 -3.97
N SER A 14 -7.57 13.72 -4.36
CA SER A 14 -8.08 12.62 -3.54
C SER A 14 -7.05 11.50 -3.35
N SER A 15 -6.08 11.31 -4.25
CA SER A 15 -5.01 10.32 -4.09
C SER A 15 -4.12 10.60 -2.87
N LEU A 16 -4.04 11.86 -2.43
CA LEU A 16 -3.27 12.25 -1.25
C LEU A 16 -3.83 11.65 0.05
N VAL A 17 -5.06 11.14 0.07
CA VAL A 17 -5.65 10.45 1.25
C VAL A 17 -4.92 9.15 1.63
N PHE A 18 -4.06 8.61 0.75
CA PHE A 18 -3.16 7.51 1.10
C PHE A 18 -2.00 7.96 2.01
N LEU A 19 -1.67 9.25 2.05
CA LEU A 19 -0.63 9.79 2.93
C LEU A 19 -0.97 9.71 4.43
N PRO A 20 -2.19 10.08 4.89
CA PRO A 20 -2.58 9.83 6.28
C PRO A 20 -2.64 8.33 6.58
N ALA A 21 -3.02 7.46 5.63
CA ALA A 21 -2.97 6.01 5.83
C ALA A 21 -1.52 5.52 6.05
N ALA A 22 -0.57 5.97 5.24
CA ALA A 22 0.86 5.70 5.42
C ALA A 22 1.38 6.22 6.76
N SER A 23 0.97 7.43 7.15
CA SER A 23 1.36 8.04 8.42
C SER A 23 0.86 7.23 9.62
N VAL A 24 -0.38 6.77 9.57
CA VAL A 24 -0.95 5.90 10.62
C VAL A 24 -0.23 4.55 10.66
N ALA A 25 0.09 3.96 9.50
CA ALA A 25 0.83 2.70 9.43
C ALA A 25 2.23 2.84 10.05
N THR A 26 2.97 3.89 9.73
CA THR A 26 4.27 4.21 10.35
C THR A 26 4.15 4.36 11.86
N LYS A 27 3.17 5.12 12.35
CA LYS A 27 2.93 5.30 13.80
C LYS A 27 2.60 4.00 14.53
N ARG A 28 1.97 3.05 13.84
CA ARG A 28 1.63 1.71 14.39
C ARG A 28 2.76 0.68 14.22
N GLY A 29 3.91 1.07 13.65
CA GLY A 29 5.08 0.21 13.42
C GLY A 29 4.99 -0.67 12.18
N PHE A 30 4.05 -0.42 11.26
CA PHE A 30 3.85 -1.15 10.00
C PHE A 30 4.60 -0.45 8.86
N HIS A 31 5.94 -0.46 8.91
CA HIS A 31 6.77 0.29 7.96
C HIS A 31 6.69 -0.23 6.53
N MET A 32 6.57 -1.56 6.34
CA MET A 32 6.42 -2.16 5.02
C MET A 32 5.11 -1.71 4.36
N GLU A 33 4.01 -1.78 5.08
CA GLU A 33 2.69 -1.33 4.62
C GLU A 33 2.69 0.17 4.36
N ALA A 34 3.35 0.98 5.21
CA ALA A 34 3.49 2.42 5.00
C ALA A 34 4.23 2.77 3.70
N MET A 35 5.31 2.04 3.38
CA MET A 35 6.03 2.22 2.11
C MET A 35 5.17 1.89 0.91
N VAL A 36 4.38 0.82 0.98
CA VAL A 36 3.43 0.44 -0.08
C VAL A 36 2.35 1.51 -0.24
N TYR A 37 1.77 2.04 0.84
CA TYR A 37 0.76 3.09 0.74
C TYR A 37 1.33 4.38 0.17
N PHE A 38 2.56 4.74 0.52
CA PHE A 38 3.26 5.88 -0.06
C PHE A 38 3.55 5.67 -1.56
N PHE A 39 3.98 4.47 -1.94
CA PHE A 39 4.17 4.08 -3.34
C PHE A 39 2.87 4.24 -4.13
N THR A 40 1.75 3.74 -3.60
CA THR A 40 0.42 3.89 -4.21
C THR A 40 0.04 5.35 -4.36
N MET A 41 0.20 6.15 -3.29
CA MET A 41 -0.06 7.57 -3.31
C MET A 41 0.71 8.27 -4.44
N PHE A 42 2.03 8.00 -4.51
CA PHE A 42 2.91 8.63 -5.49
C PHE A 42 2.49 8.33 -6.93
N PHE A 43 2.33 7.04 -7.27
CA PHE A 43 1.99 6.65 -8.65
C PHE A 43 0.56 7.03 -9.03
N THR A 44 -0.41 6.87 -8.13
CA THR A 44 -1.81 7.27 -8.41
C THR A 44 -1.94 8.78 -8.55
N THR A 45 -1.25 9.58 -7.72
CA THR A 45 -1.26 11.04 -7.85
C THR A 45 -0.66 11.49 -9.18
N ILE A 46 0.50 10.94 -9.58
CA ILE A 46 1.15 11.32 -10.84
C ILE A 46 0.33 10.84 -12.04
N TYR A 47 -0.23 9.64 -11.98
CA TYR A 47 -1.14 9.11 -13.00
C TYR A 47 -2.31 10.06 -13.28
N HIS A 48 -3.05 10.49 -12.25
CA HIS A 48 -4.16 11.42 -12.45
C HIS A 48 -3.71 12.85 -12.75
N ALA A 49 -2.55 13.29 -12.26
CA ALA A 49 -1.98 14.58 -12.65
C ALA A 49 -1.67 14.62 -14.16
N CYS A 50 -1.18 13.51 -14.71
CA CYS A 50 -0.89 13.32 -16.12
C CYS A 50 -2.12 13.29 -17.03
N ASP A 51 -3.27 12.88 -16.48
CA ASP A 51 -4.56 12.88 -17.17
C ASP A 51 -5.17 14.29 -17.29
N GLY A 52 -4.70 15.24 -16.47
CA GLY A 52 -5.20 16.60 -16.43
C GLY A 52 -4.80 17.47 -17.64
N PRO A 53 -5.65 18.44 -18.04
CA PRO A 53 -5.39 19.29 -19.20
C PRO A 53 -4.13 20.14 -19.01
N GLY A 54 -3.14 19.99 -19.91
CA GLY A 54 -1.90 20.78 -19.91
C GLY A 54 -0.82 20.33 -18.90
N LEU A 55 -1.06 19.25 -18.16
CA LEU A 55 -0.13 18.71 -17.15
C LEU A 55 0.66 17.48 -17.62
N SER A 56 0.45 17.04 -18.86
CA SER A 56 1.18 15.92 -19.47
C SER A 56 2.70 16.14 -19.54
N ILE A 57 3.16 17.40 -19.47
CA ILE A 57 4.59 17.74 -19.41
C ILE A 57 5.28 17.32 -18.09
N ILE A 58 4.50 17.06 -17.03
CA ILE A 58 5.01 16.61 -15.72
C ILE A 58 5.23 15.09 -15.71
N CYS A 59 4.73 14.37 -16.73
CA CYS A 59 4.84 12.92 -16.83
C CYS A 59 6.27 12.51 -17.17
N PHE A 60 7.01 12.05 -16.16
CA PHE A 60 8.36 11.52 -16.34
C PHE A 60 8.39 10.13 -17.01
N MET A 61 7.23 9.47 -17.14
CA MET A 61 7.08 8.14 -17.72
C MET A 61 5.82 8.06 -18.58
N LYS A 62 5.75 7.06 -19.47
CA LYS A 62 4.56 6.78 -20.29
C LYS A 62 3.32 6.57 -19.41
N TYR A 63 2.19 7.12 -19.83
CA TYR A 63 0.90 7.04 -19.14
C TYR A 63 0.52 5.60 -18.76
N GLU A 64 0.62 4.67 -19.72
CA GLU A 64 0.37 3.24 -19.52
C GLU A 64 1.19 2.60 -18.40
N ILE A 65 2.40 3.12 -18.13
CA ILE A 65 3.25 2.56 -17.07
C ILE A 65 2.87 3.18 -15.71
N LEU A 66 2.49 4.46 -15.69
CA LEU A 66 1.94 5.11 -14.50
C LEU A 66 0.64 4.46 -14.06
N GLU A 67 -0.25 4.17 -15.01
CA GLU A 67 -1.50 3.43 -14.76
C GLU A 67 -1.21 2.04 -14.16
N TYR A 68 -0.28 1.28 -14.78
CA TYR A 68 0.14 -0.02 -14.27
C TYR A 68 0.58 0.07 -12.80
N PHE A 69 1.46 1.02 -12.46
CA PHE A 69 1.95 1.17 -11.09
C PHE A 69 0.89 1.68 -10.11
N SER A 70 -0.06 2.49 -10.55
CA SER A 70 -1.19 2.93 -9.73
C SER A 70 -2.10 1.75 -9.35
N VAL A 71 -2.47 0.92 -10.33
CA VAL A 71 -3.29 -0.29 -10.12
C VAL A 71 -2.52 -1.31 -9.26
N TYR A 72 -1.23 -1.52 -9.55
CA TYR A 72 -0.33 -2.40 -8.81
C TYR A 72 -0.12 -1.98 -7.36
N GLY A 73 0.16 -0.70 -7.12
CA GLY A 73 0.28 -0.16 -5.76
C GLY A 73 -1.00 -0.40 -4.97
N THR A 74 -2.16 -0.13 -5.57
CA THR A 74 -3.46 -0.33 -4.90
C THR A 74 -3.70 -1.81 -4.57
N ALA A 75 -3.46 -2.72 -5.53
CA ALA A 75 -3.63 -4.16 -5.31
C ALA A 75 -2.71 -4.69 -4.21
N ILE A 76 -1.42 -4.29 -4.21
CA ILE A 76 -0.49 -4.68 -3.15
C ILE A 76 -0.88 -4.04 -1.83
N SER A 77 -1.35 -2.79 -1.81
CA SER A 77 -1.83 -2.14 -0.58
C SER A 77 -2.91 -2.99 0.09
N ILE A 78 -3.92 -3.41 -0.69
CA ILE A 78 -4.98 -4.31 -0.21
C ILE A 78 -4.38 -5.61 0.34
N TRP A 79 -3.47 -6.24 -0.42
CA TRP A 79 -2.84 -7.49 -0.01
C TRP A 79 -2.09 -7.36 1.32
N VAL A 80 -1.18 -6.39 1.44
CA VAL A 80 -0.34 -6.24 2.63
C VAL A 80 -1.16 -5.82 3.85
N THR A 81 -2.23 -5.02 3.68
CA THR A 81 -3.18 -4.73 4.77
C THR A 81 -3.83 -6.01 5.29
N LEU A 82 -4.29 -6.89 4.40
CA LEU A 82 -4.96 -8.14 4.79
C LEU A 82 -3.96 -9.12 5.45
N ILE A 83 -2.75 -9.26 4.89
CA ILE A 83 -1.71 -10.08 5.52
C ILE A 83 -1.33 -9.54 6.91
N ALA A 84 -1.24 -8.22 7.09
CA ALA A 84 -1.02 -7.60 8.39
C ALA A 84 -2.16 -7.89 9.38
N LEU A 85 -3.42 -7.83 8.92
CA LEU A 85 -4.60 -8.20 9.72
C LEU A 85 -4.56 -9.68 10.16
N GLY A 86 -3.98 -10.55 9.34
CA GLY A 86 -3.82 -11.96 9.63
C GLY A 86 -2.89 -12.29 10.80
N ASP A 87 -2.09 -11.34 11.31
CA ASP A 87 -1.20 -11.49 12.49
C ASP A 87 -0.19 -12.65 12.39
N PHE A 88 0.34 -12.93 11.18
CA PHE A 88 1.27 -14.05 10.93
C PHE A 88 2.66 -13.81 11.53
N ASP A 89 3.24 -14.86 12.12
CA ASP A 89 4.63 -14.87 12.55
C ASP A 89 5.59 -14.94 11.35
N GLU A 90 6.80 -14.41 11.52
CA GLU A 90 7.88 -14.62 10.56
C GLU A 90 8.40 -16.06 10.63
N PRO A 91 8.80 -16.68 9.48
CA PRO A 91 8.96 -16.11 8.14
C PRO A 91 7.70 -16.15 7.25
N LYS A 92 6.56 -16.63 7.77
CA LYS A 92 5.34 -16.84 6.98
C LYS A 92 4.77 -15.52 6.46
N ARG A 93 4.76 -14.47 7.30
CA ARG A 93 4.31 -13.13 6.91
C ARG A 93 5.10 -12.57 5.73
N SER A 94 6.44 -12.60 5.81
CA SER A 94 7.29 -12.15 4.71
C SER A 94 7.08 -12.98 3.43
N THR A 95 6.98 -14.31 3.57
CA THR A 95 6.72 -15.21 2.43
C THR A 95 5.39 -14.90 1.73
N LEU A 96 4.30 -14.74 2.50
CA LEU A 96 2.98 -14.39 1.96
C LEU A 96 2.97 -12.99 1.33
N THR A 97 3.68 -12.04 1.94
CA THR A 97 3.85 -10.70 1.39
C THR A 97 4.53 -10.76 0.03
N MET A 98 5.70 -11.40 -0.05
CA MET A 98 6.45 -11.53 -1.30
C MET A 98 5.67 -12.29 -2.37
N PHE A 99 4.95 -13.35 -1.98
CA PHE A 99 4.06 -14.07 -2.90
C PHE A 99 3.01 -13.14 -3.50
N GLY A 100 2.36 -12.31 -2.69
CA GLY A 100 1.40 -11.31 -3.18
C GLY A 100 2.02 -10.27 -4.10
N VAL A 101 3.20 -9.76 -3.77
CA VAL A 101 3.93 -8.78 -4.60
C VAL A 101 4.19 -9.35 -6.00
N LEU A 102 4.74 -10.57 -6.09
CA LEU A 102 5.06 -11.22 -7.36
C LEU A 102 3.80 -11.58 -8.16
N THR A 103 2.78 -12.13 -7.51
CA THR A 103 1.55 -12.52 -8.19
C THR A 103 0.72 -11.32 -8.68
N CYS A 104 0.65 -10.24 -7.90
CA CYS A 104 -0.01 -9.00 -8.32
C CYS A 104 0.69 -8.39 -9.54
N ALA A 105 2.02 -8.43 -9.60
CA ALA A 105 2.78 -7.88 -10.73
C ALA A 105 2.41 -8.60 -12.03
N VAL A 106 2.43 -9.94 -12.02
CA VAL A 106 2.08 -10.74 -13.20
C VAL A 106 0.61 -10.55 -13.58
N ARG A 107 -0.31 -10.59 -12.59
CA ARG A 107 -1.75 -10.51 -12.87
C ARG A 107 -2.14 -9.18 -13.52
N ILE A 108 -1.58 -8.08 -13.04
CA ILE A 108 -1.91 -6.73 -13.55
C ILE A 108 -1.27 -6.51 -14.92
N TYR A 109 -0.11 -7.11 -15.17
CA TYR A 109 0.50 -7.07 -16.49
C TYR A 109 -0.38 -7.78 -17.53
N GLN A 110 -0.98 -8.92 -17.17
CA GLN A 110 -1.86 -9.68 -18.07
C GLN A 110 -3.17 -8.96 -18.37
N ASP A 111 -3.80 -8.40 -17.34
CA ASP A 111 -5.09 -7.75 -17.45
C ASP A 111 -5.25 -6.78 -16.28
N ARG A 112 -5.06 -5.49 -16.56
CA ARG A 112 -5.11 -4.39 -15.58
C ARG A 112 -6.52 -3.79 -15.36
N TRP A 113 -7.50 -4.22 -16.17
CA TRP A 113 -8.88 -3.75 -16.09
C TRP A 113 -9.81 -4.78 -15.46
N GLY A 114 -9.41 -6.05 -15.44
CA GLY A 114 -10.23 -7.13 -14.93
C GLY A 114 -10.48 -7.11 -13.43
N TYR A 115 -11.68 -7.51 -13.04
CA TYR A 115 -12.09 -7.74 -11.64
C TYR A 115 -11.14 -8.66 -10.87
N GLY A 116 -10.46 -9.58 -11.57
CA GLY A 116 -9.52 -10.55 -11.02
C GLY A 116 -8.31 -9.94 -10.30
N ILE A 117 -7.97 -8.68 -10.60
CA ILE A 117 -6.82 -7.98 -10.00
C ILE A 117 -7.04 -7.73 -8.51
N TYR A 118 -8.25 -7.33 -8.11
CA TYR A 118 -8.55 -7.05 -6.71
C TYR A 118 -9.23 -8.25 -6.05
N SER A 119 -10.17 -8.91 -6.74
CA SER A 119 -10.87 -10.08 -6.18
C SER A 119 -9.96 -11.27 -5.91
N GLY A 120 -8.91 -11.49 -6.73
CA GLY A 120 -7.92 -12.55 -6.53
C GLY A 120 -7.14 -12.39 -5.22
N PRO A 121 -6.39 -11.28 -5.04
CA PRO A 121 -5.69 -10.97 -3.79
C PRO A 121 -6.61 -10.93 -2.57
N ILE A 122 -7.81 -10.33 -2.69
CA ILE A 122 -8.76 -10.27 -1.56
C ILE A 122 -9.26 -11.67 -1.18
N GLY A 123 -9.76 -12.43 -2.15
CA GLY A 123 -10.34 -13.75 -1.88
C GLY A 123 -9.32 -14.72 -1.31
N SER A 124 -8.10 -14.73 -1.86
CA SER A 124 -7.02 -15.58 -1.35
C SER A 124 -6.51 -15.13 0.02
N ALA A 125 -6.31 -13.83 0.27
CA ALA A 125 -5.90 -13.34 1.59
C ALA A 125 -6.98 -13.62 2.65
N VAL A 126 -8.25 -13.35 2.36
CA VAL A 126 -9.37 -13.64 3.27
C VAL A 126 -9.43 -15.13 3.59
N PHE A 127 -9.30 -16.00 2.59
CA PHE A 127 -9.28 -17.45 2.81
C PHE A 127 -8.16 -17.87 3.76
N ILE A 128 -6.91 -17.40 3.54
CA ILE A 128 -5.76 -17.74 4.38
C ILE A 128 -5.97 -17.23 5.82
N ILE A 129 -6.48 -16.01 6.00
CA ILE A 129 -6.79 -15.43 7.32
C ILE A 129 -7.87 -16.24 8.02
N THR A 130 -8.96 -16.58 7.33
CA THR A 130 -10.06 -17.37 7.88
C THR A 130 -9.57 -18.74 8.35
N VAL A 131 -8.78 -19.45 7.55
CA VAL A 131 -8.20 -20.76 7.93
C VAL A 131 -7.38 -20.63 9.21
N LYS A 132 -6.49 -19.63 9.27
CA LYS A 132 -5.66 -19.40 10.46
C LYS A 132 -6.50 -19.08 11.69
N TRP A 133 -7.47 -18.18 11.56
CA TRP A 133 -8.32 -17.78 12.69
C TRP A 133 -9.15 -18.97 13.20
N LEU A 134 -9.68 -19.80 12.30
CA LEU A 134 -10.38 -21.04 12.67
C LEU A 134 -9.47 -22.02 13.42
N GLN A 135 -8.23 -22.22 12.97
CA GLN A 135 -7.25 -23.05 13.67
C GLN A 135 -6.97 -22.51 15.08
N LYS A 136 -6.73 -21.21 15.20
CA LYS A 136 -6.48 -20.56 16.49
C LYS A 136 -7.67 -20.63 17.43
N MET A 137 -8.90 -20.44 16.91
CA MET A 137 -10.13 -20.60 17.69
C MET A 137 -10.30 -22.02 18.23
N LYS A 138 -9.89 -23.04 17.45
CA LYS A 138 -9.89 -24.44 17.87
C LYS A 138 -8.86 -24.71 18.99
N GLU A 139 -7.69 -24.10 18.89
CA GLU A 139 -6.62 -24.23 19.90
C GLU A 139 -7.00 -23.56 21.23
N ILE A 140 -7.48 -22.32 21.20
CA ILE A 140 -7.82 -21.55 22.41
C ILE A 140 -9.24 -21.85 22.95
N ARG A 141 -10.04 -22.63 22.20
CA ARG A 141 -11.47 -22.91 22.48
C ARG A 141 -12.29 -21.64 22.74
N GLY A 142 -12.06 -20.60 21.95
CA GLY A 142 -12.68 -19.28 22.11
C GLY A 142 -12.64 -18.49 20.81
N LEU A 143 -13.34 -17.34 20.78
CA LEU A 143 -13.42 -16.50 19.58
C LEU A 143 -12.11 -15.71 19.37
N TYR A 144 -11.59 -15.72 18.15
CA TYR A 144 -10.43 -14.94 17.74
C TYR A 144 -10.66 -14.32 16.36
N PRO A 145 -10.43 -13.01 16.19
CA PRO A 145 -10.07 -12.00 17.20
C PRO A 145 -11.21 -11.76 18.21
N GLU A 146 -10.93 -10.95 19.24
CA GLU A 146 -11.94 -10.55 20.23
C GLU A 146 -13.12 -9.81 19.55
N LYS A 147 -14.35 -9.97 20.07
CA LYS A 147 -15.57 -9.40 19.47
C LYS A 147 -15.47 -7.89 19.23
N SER A 148 -14.82 -7.16 20.15
CA SER A 148 -14.59 -5.71 20.05
C SER A 148 -13.73 -5.33 18.86
N VAL A 149 -12.69 -6.11 18.55
CA VAL A 149 -11.84 -5.90 17.38
C VAL A 149 -12.64 -6.14 16.09
N TYR A 150 -13.49 -7.16 16.09
CA TYR A 150 -14.35 -7.45 14.94
C TYR A 150 -15.34 -6.31 14.67
N THR A 151 -16.03 -5.81 15.69
CA THR A 151 -17.06 -4.77 15.53
C THR A 151 -16.50 -3.37 15.32
N GLN A 152 -15.34 -3.04 15.92
CA GLN A 152 -14.77 -1.69 15.85
C GLN A 152 -13.75 -1.49 14.71
N GLN A 153 -13.18 -2.58 14.17
CA GLN A 153 -12.11 -2.49 13.18
C GLN A 153 -12.41 -3.29 11.93
N VAL A 154 -12.58 -4.61 12.06
CA VAL A 154 -12.69 -5.51 10.91
C VAL A 154 -13.97 -5.27 10.13
N GLY A 155 -15.13 -5.22 10.81
CA GLY A 155 -16.43 -4.98 10.21
C GLY A 155 -16.48 -3.66 9.44
N PRO A 156 -16.26 -2.50 10.11
CA PRO A 156 -16.23 -1.21 9.44
C PRO A 156 -15.20 -1.14 8.31
N GLY A 157 -14.00 -1.70 8.50
CA GLY A 157 -12.96 -1.74 7.48
C GLY A 157 -13.37 -2.54 6.24
N CYS A 158 -13.99 -3.71 6.41
CA CYS A 158 -14.54 -4.50 5.32
C CYS A 158 -15.70 -3.79 4.61
N CYS A 159 -16.57 -3.07 5.35
CA CYS A 159 -17.65 -2.30 4.74
C CYS A 159 -17.12 -1.18 3.84
N PHE A 160 -16.14 -0.40 4.30
CA PHE A 160 -15.50 0.63 3.48
C PHE A 160 -14.73 0.04 2.30
N GLY A 161 -14.08 -1.12 2.48
CA GLY A 161 -13.40 -1.83 1.40
C GLY A 161 -14.38 -2.33 0.33
N ALA A 162 -15.49 -2.92 0.73
CA ALA A 162 -16.55 -3.34 -0.17
C ALA A 162 -17.17 -2.13 -0.90
N LEU A 163 -17.44 -1.04 -0.20
CA LEU A 163 -17.92 0.21 -0.80
C LEU A 163 -16.93 0.73 -1.84
N ALA A 164 -15.63 0.75 -1.55
CA ALA A 164 -14.60 1.18 -2.49
C ALA A 164 -14.62 0.32 -3.78
N LEU A 165 -14.68 -1.01 -3.65
CA LEU A 165 -14.76 -1.89 -4.82
C LEU A 165 -16.07 -1.70 -5.60
N MET A 166 -17.20 -1.52 -4.91
CA MET A 166 -18.48 -1.21 -5.58
C MET A 166 -18.38 0.08 -6.40
N LEU A 167 -17.78 1.14 -5.83
CA LEU A 167 -17.58 2.41 -6.52
C LEU A 167 -16.71 2.24 -7.77
N ARG A 168 -15.60 1.51 -7.67
CA ARG A 168 -14.67 1.25 -8.78
C ARG A 168 -15.28 0.41 -9.90
N PHE A 169 -16.15 -0.53 -9.59
CA PHE A 169 -16.57 -1.55 -10.55
C PHE A 169 -17.98 -1.41 -11.10
N TYR A 170 -18.87 -0.74 -10.37
CA TYR A 170 -20.29 -0.63 -10.75
C TYR A 170 -20.73 0.82 -10.96
N PHE A 171 -20.11 1.78 -10.25
CA PHE A 171 -20.57 3.18 -10.26
C PHE A 171 -19.59 4.13 -10.95
N GLU A 172 -18.44 3.66 -11.40
CA GLU A 172 -17.35 4.51 -11.88
C GLU A 172 -17.75 5.39 -13.08
N GLU A 173 -18.69 4.92 -13.91
CA GLU A 173 -19.16 5.64 -15.09
C GLU A 173 -20.17 6.77 -14.78
N TRP A 174 -20.68 6.89 -13.55
CA TRP A 174 -21.73 7.88 -13.22
C TRP A 174 -21.21 9.33 -13.22
N ASP A 175 -20.16 9.58 -12.44
CA ASP A 175 -19.37 10.82 -12.49
C ASP A 175 -17.96 10.45 -12.04
N TYR A 176 -17.12 10.06 -13.00
CA TYR A 176 -15.79 9.49 -12.76
C TYR A 176 -14.99 10.29 -11.73
N ALA A 177 -14.97 11.63 -11.85
CA ALA A 177 -14.21 12.48 -10.95
C ALA A 177 -14.65 12.29 -9.49
N TYR A 178 -15.95 12.36 -9.19
CA TYR A 178 -16.45 12.21 -7.82
C TYR A 178 -16.40 10.76 -7.34
N VAL A 179 -16.82 9.81 -8.17
CA VAL A 179 -16.89 8.40 -7.80
C VAL A 179 -15.49 7.84 -7.55
N HIS A 180 -14.54 8.11 -8.44
CA HIS A 180 -13.16 7.65 -8.30
C HIS A 180 -12.45 8.32 -7.12
N SER A 181 -12.72 9.61 -6.87
CA SER A 181 -12.22 10.28 -5.67
C SER A 181 -12.79 9.73 -4.37
N PHE A 182 -14.08 9.38 -4.36
CA PHE A 182 -14.71 8.77 -3.19
C PHE A 182 -14.24 7.32 -2.99
N TYR A 183 -13.90 6.62 -4.07
CA TYR A 183 -13.19 5.34 -4.04
C TYR A 183 -11.85 5.45 -3.30
N HIS A 184 -11.00 6.45 -3.62
CA HIS A 184 -9.73 6.66 -2.90
C HIS A 184 -9.93 6.86 -1.40
N LEU A 185 -10.89 7.71 -1.02
CA LEU A 185 -11.20 7.97 0.38
C LEU A 185 -11.68 6.70 1.09
N SER A 186 -12.64 5.99 0.50
CA SER A 186 -13.21 4.76 1.06
C SER A 186 -12.12 3.68 1.22
N MET A 187 -11.24 3.54 0.24
CA MET A 187 -10.13 2.59 0.28
C MET A 187 -9.10 2.94 1.38
N ALA A 188 -8.70 4.20 1.49
CA ALA A 188 -7.77 4.64 2.53
C ALA A 188 -8.35 4.47 3.95
N VAL A 189 -9.64 4.76 4.14
CA VAL A 189 -10.34 4.50 5.41
C VAL A 189 -10.35 3.00 5.71
N SER A 190 -10.62 2.15 4.72
CA SER A 190 -10.54 0.69 4.87
C SER A 190 -9.16 0.24 5.34
N PHE A 191 -8.08 0.73 4.72
CA PHE A 191 -6.70 0.40 5.14
C PHE A 191 -6.41 0.80 6.58
N VAL A 192 -6.81 2.00 7.00
CA VAL A 192 -6.59 2.48 8.37
C VAL A 192 -7.34 1.66 9.41
N LEU A 193 -8.56 1.21 9.09
CA LEU A 193 -9.40 0.42 9.99
C LEU A 193 -8.95 -1.04 10.08
N LEU A 194 -8.63 -1.66 8.94
CA LEU A 194 -8.18 -3.05 8.85
C LEU A 194 -6.77 -3.25 9.41
N LEU A 195 -5.91 -2.23 9.35
CA LEU A 195 -4.57 -2.32 9.93
C LEU A 195 -4.65 -2.46 11.47
N PRO A 196 -4.03 -3.48 12.09
CA PRO A 196 -4.04 -3.65 13.54
C PRO A 196 -3.49 -2.41 14.28
N LYS A 197 -4.02 -2.11 15.48
CA LYS A 197 -3.58 -0.93 16.27
C LYS A 197 -2.16 -1.05 16.82
N LYS A 198 -1.65 -2.27 17.00
CA LYS A 198 -0.32 -2.56 17.52
C LYS A 198 0.35 -3.59 16.61
N ASN A 199 1.54 -3.28 16.09
CA ASN A 199 2.38 -4.27 15.45
C ASN A 199 3.18 -5.01 16.54
N ARG A 200 2.89 -6.30 16.75
CA ARG A 200 3.63 -7.15 17.71
C ARG A 200 5.04 -7.49 17.24
N TYR A 201 5.31 -7.29 15.95
CA TYR A 201 6.58 -7.60 15.29
C TYR A 201 7.39 -6.34 14.96
N ALA A 202 6.89 -5.14 15.31
CA ALA A 202 7.73 -3.95 15.33
C ALA A 202 8.70 -4.16 16.49
N GLY A 203 9.99 -4.30 16.19
CA GLY A 203 11.00 -4.63 17.19
C GLY A 203 10.85 -3.77 18.44
N THR A 204 10.85 -4.40 19.61
CA THR A 204 11.04 -3.74 20.92
C THR A 204 12.26 -2.84 20.84
N ASP A 205 12.10 -1.52 20.72
CA ASP A 205 13.06 -0.39 20.88
C ASP A 205 14.57 -0.69 20.75
N GLY A 206 14.90 -1.64 19.90
CA GLY A 206 16.23 -2.10 19.59
C GLY A 206 16.56 -1.49 18.26
N ASN A 207 17.72 -0.83 18.19
CA ASN A 207 18.24 -0.16 17.00
C ASN A 207 17.77 -0.88 15.72
N PRO A 208 17.21 -0.15 14.74
CA PRO A 208 16.83 -0.75 13.47
C PRO A 208 18.03 -1.55 12.97
N ALA A 209 17.79 -2.81 12.61
CA ALA A 209 18.84 -3.68 12.09
C ALA A 209 19.58 -2.88 11.00
N LYS A 210 20.82 -2.49 11.28
CA LYS A 210 21.67 -1.84 10.28
C LYS A 210 21.85 -2.88 9.19
N LEU A 211 21.08 -2.78 8.11
CA LEU A 211 21.42 -3.46 6.86
C LEU A 211 22.74 -2.85 6.40
N SER A 212 23.84 -3.46 6.84
CA SER A 212 25.16 -3.16 6.32
C SER A 212 25.17 -3.56 4.85
N CYS A 213 25.65 -2.66 4.00
CA CYS A 213 25.81 -2.85 2.54
C CYS A 213 26.47 -4.20 2.20
N TYR A 214 27.31 -4.71 3.11
CA TYR A 214 27.97 -6.01 3.00
C TYR A 214 27.01 -7.21 2.96
N THR A 215 25.85 -7.17 3.64
CA THR A 215 24.89 -8.30 3.65
C THR A 215 24.14 -8.43 2.33
N LEU A 216 23.92 -7.32 1.60
CA LEU A 216 23.30 -7.33 0.27
C LEU A 216 24.29 -7.76 -0.83
N LEU A 217 25.58 -7.49 -0.65
CA LEU A 217 26.62 -7.81 -1.63
C LEU A 217 27.15 -9.26 -1.52
N CYS A 218 27.02 -9.92 -0.37
CA CYS A 218 27.50 -11.30 -0.20
C CYS A 218 26.74 -12.34 -1.03
N CYS A 219 25.53 -12.06 -1.52
CA CYS A 219 24.80 -12.98 -2.40
C CYS A 219 25.05 -12.74 -3.90
N VAL A 220 25.77 -11.66 -4.27
CA VAL A 220 26.06 -11.32 -5.68
C VAL A 220 27.52 -11.57 -6.03
N CYS A 221 28.44 -11.55 -5.05
CA CYS A 221 29.87 -11.71 -5.29
C CYS A 221 30.36 -13.11 -4.91
N HIS A 222 30.08 -14.10 -5.76
CA HIS A 222 31.05 -15.18 -5.97
C HIS A 222 31.94 -14.76 -7.14
N PRO A 223 33.27 -14.59 -6.97
CA PRO A 223 34.10 -13.92 -7.96
C PRO A 223 34.56 -14.90 -9.05
N LEU A 224 34.09 -14.73 -10.28
CA LEU A 224 34.81 -15.18 -11.47
C LEU A 224 34.68 -14.16 -12.60
N TYR A 225 35.79 -13.42 -12.78
CA TYR A 225 36.37 -12.96 -14.05
C TYR A 225 35.60 -11.95 -14.95
N LEU A 226 36.09 -10.70 -14.86
CA LEU A 226 36.48 -9.77 -15.94
C LEU A 226 35.44 -9.01 -16.80
N ASN A 227 35.54 -7.69 -16.60
CA ASN A 227 35.54 -6.56 -17.56
C ASN A 227 34.24 -5.90 -18.03
N ASN A 228 34.22 -4.57 -17.78
CA ASN A 228 33.59 -3.50 -18.53
C ASN A 228 32.08 -3.55 -18.76
N ALA A 229 31.32 -2.73 -18.01
CA ALA A 229 30.47 -1.70 -18.62
C ALA A 229 29.94 -0.73 -17.55
N GLN A 230 29.69 0.48 -18.01
CA GLN A 230 29.38 1.70 -17.29
C GLN A 230 28.06 1.65 -16.51
N GLY A 231 27.97 2.51 -15.48
CA GLY A 231 26.90 2.52 -14.50
C GLY A 231 25.55 3.06 -14.98
N PHE A 232 24.52 2.72 -14.19
CA PHE A 232 23.29 3.51 -14.10
C PHE A 232 22.78 3.46 -12.64
N SER A 233 22.69 4.63 -12.01
CA SER A 233 22.44 4.80 -10.58
C SER A 233 20.94 4.82 -10.27
N ALA A 234 20.34 3.65 -10.07
CA ALA A 234 19.00 3.50 -9.49
C ALA A 234 19.02 3.51 -7.95
N THR A 235 20.20 3.27 -7.35
CA THR A 235 20.42 3.15 -5.91
C THR A 235 20.39 4.48 -5.17
N ASN A 236 20.83 5.57 -5.81
CA ASN A 236 20.83 6.89 -5.16
C ASN A 236 19.42 7.47 -4.98
N ILE A 237 18.51 7.21 -5.93
CA ILE A 237 17.14 7.73 -5.88
C ILE A 237 16.34 7.04 -4.77
N LEU A 238 16.45 5.71 -4.65
CA LEU A 238 15.76 4.96 -3.59
C LEU A 238 16.29 5.33 -2.20
N HIS A 239 17.60 5.53 -2.06
CA HIS A 239 18.20 5.97 -0.81
C HIS A 239 17.82 7.41 -0.43
N GLU A 240 17.73 8.31 -1.41
CA GLU A 240 17.29 9.70 -1.18
C GLU A 240 15.80 9.79 -0.85
N VAL A 241 14.94 9.00 -1.51
CA VAL A 241 13.51 8.89 -1.18
C VAL A 241 13.31 8.32 0.22
N GLN A 242 14.06 7.27 0.59
CA GLN A 242 14.00 6.69 1.92
C GLN A 242 14.46 7.68 3.00
N ASN A 243 15.56 8.41 2.77
CA ASN A 243 16.06 9.40 3.73
C ASN A 243 15.18 10.66 3.81
N LYS A 244 14.59 11.12 2.71
CA LYS A 244 13.61 12.22 2.74
C LYS A 244 12.32 11.81 3.43
N PHE A 245 11.89 10.56 3.27
CA PHE A 245 10.73 10.02 3.99
C PHE A 245 10.99 9.91 5.50
N ILE A 246 12.17 9.41 5.90
CA ILE A 246 12.59 9.36 7.31
C ILE A 246 12.73 10.78 7.89
N SER A 247 13.31 11.72 7.14
CA SER A 247 13.46 13.13 7.55
C SER A 247 12.11 13.84 7.70
N ALA A 248 11.17 13.62 6.78
CA ALA A 248 9.80 14.15 6.87
C ALA A 248 9.02 13.57 8.07
N CYS A 249 9.22 12.29 8.42
CA CYS A 249 8.66 11.69 9.63
C CYS A 249 9.38 12.13 10.92
N SER A 250 10.59 12.68 10.84
CA SER A 250 11.40 13.12 11.99
C SER A 250 11.18 14.59 12.38
N MET A 251 10.30 15.35 11.72
CA MET A 251 9.85 16.67 12.20
C MET A 251 8.94 16.53 13.42
N LYS A 252 9.57 16.23 14.57
CA LYS A 252 9.07 16.60 15.89
C LYS A 252 9.10 18.13 15.97
N SER A 253 7.92 18.74 16.07
CA SER A 253 7.64 20.11 16.57
C SER A 253 6.74 20.91 15.62
N TRP A 254 5.43 20.64 15.66
CA TRP A 254 4.39 21.67 15.62
C TRP A 254 3.16 21.13 16.38
N ILE A 255 3.30 21.08 17.71
CA ILE A 255 2.16 20.95 18.62
C ILE A 255 1.87 22.38 19.10
N LEU A 256 0.79 22.97 18.58
CA LEU A 256 0.08 24.03 19.29
C LEU A 256 -0.78 23.34 20.36
N PRO A 257 -0.70 23.75 21.64
CA PRO A 257 -1.53 23.17 22.69
C PRO A 257 -2.95 23.74 22.56
N ILE A 258 -3.94 22.86 22.42
CA ILE A 258 -5.34 23.19 22.69
C ILE A 258 -5.58 22.83 24.15
N THR A 259 -5.61 23.84 25.00
CA THR A 259 -6.40 23.86 26.24
C THR A 259 -7.82 24.28 25.91
#